data_AF-A0A934DT38-F1
#
_entry.id   AF-A0A934DT38-F1
#
_cell.length_a   1.000
_cell.length_b   1.000
_cell.length_c   1.000
_cell.angle_alpha   90.00
_cell.angle_beta   90.00
_cell.angle_gamma   90.00
#
_symmetry.space_group_name_H-M   'P 1'
#
loop_
_entity.id
_entity.type
_entity.pdbx_description
1 polymer ?
#
loop_
_entity_poly.entity_id
_entity_poly.type
_entity_poly.pdbx_seq_one_letter_code
_entity_poly.pdbx_strand_id
1 'polypeptide(L)'
;MRRPNRKLHLSASDPVADAVARANRARRKGDHRRESNALRLACSMEEFDAVLWTRLGDALLRSSKQHDALQALRHALWLRERSNDTPRAIVTRRLIESIEQGTQLSAAA
;
A
#
# COMPACT_ATOMS: atom_id res chain seq x y z
N MET A 1 -4.54 15.16 -18.01
CA MET A 1 -4.81 13.89 -18.74
C MET A 1 -6.08 13.24 -18.16
N ARG A 2 -7.19 13.26 -18.91
CA ARG A 2 -8.45 12.56 -18.56
C ARG A 2 -8.29 11.07 -18.92
N ARG A 3 -8.47 10.16 -17.96
CA ARG A 3 -8.58 8.72 -18.25
C ARG A 3 -9.82 8.50 -19.14
N PRO A 4 -9.70 7.83 -20.30
CA PRO A 4 -10.84 7.66 -21.20
C PRO A 4 -11.88 6.70 -20.61
N ASN A 5 -13.14 7.02 -20.86
CA ASN A 5 -14.34 6.26 -20.52
C ASN A 5 -14.23 4.82 -21.04
N ARG A 6 -13.98 3.86 -20.15
CA ARG A 6 -14.00 2.42 -20.47
C ARG A 6 -15.46 1.97 -20.51
N LYS A 7 -16.03 1.93 -21.70
CA LYS A 7 -17.36 1.35 -21.93
C LYS A 7 -17.39 -0.08 -21.37
N LEU A 8 -18.40 -0.33 -20.55
CA LEU A 8 -18.70 -1.57 -19.86
C LEU A 8 -18.83 -2.72 -20.86
N HIS A 9 -17.80 -3.57 -20.95
CA HIS A 9 -18.00 -4.97 -21.28
C HIS A 9 -18.32 -5.69 -19.97
N LEU A 10 -19.48 -6.34 -19.88
CA LEU A 10 -19.78 -7.30 -18.84
C LEU A 10 -18.85 -8.53 -19.02
N SER A 11 -17.61 -8.47 -18.54
CA SER A 11 -16.70 -9.62 -18.46
C SER A 11 -15.70 -9.44 -17.33
N ALA A 12 -15.71 -10.39 -16.38
CA ALA A 12 -14.84 -10.51 -15.20
C ALA A 12 -14.70 -9.24 -14.32
N SER A 13 -15.18 -9.31 -13.09
CA SER A 13 -14.91 -8.27 -12.08
C SER A 13 -13.41 -7.95 -12.06
N ASP A 14 -13.05 -6.66 -12.07
CA ASP A 14 -11.65 -6.23 -12.00
C ASP A 14 -11.02 -6.87 -10.74
N PRO A 15 -10.09 -7.84 -10.90
CA PRO A 15 -9.67 -8.68 -9.80
C PRO A 15 -8.86 -7.88 -8.77
N VAL A 16 -8.24 -6.77 -9.19
CA VAL A 16 -7.57 -5.80 -8.33
C VAL A 16 -8.61 -5.01 -7.55
N ALA A 17 -9.65 -4.52 -8.22
CA ALA A 17 -10.76 -3.82 -7.56
C ALA A 17 -11.45 -4.72 -6.52
N ASP A 18 -11.63 -6.00 -6.81
CA ASP A 18 -12.19 -6.97 -5.88
C ASP A 18 -11.27 -7.24 -4.67
N ALA A 19 -9.97 -7.37 -4.90
CA ALA A 19 -8.98 -7.48 -3.82
C ALA A 19 -8.98 -6.22 -2.93
N VAL A 20 -9.01 -5.04 -3.54
CA VAL A 20 -9.10 -3.75 -2.85
C VAL A 20 -10.43 -3.63 -2.08
N ALA A 21 -11.54 -4.08 -2.65
CA ALA A 21 -12.84 -4.08 -1.97
C ALA A 21 -12.86 -5.01 -0.76
N ARG A 22 -12.23 -6.20 -0.86
CA ARG A 22 -12.01 -7.11 0.27
C ARG A 22 -11.15 -6.46 1.36
N ALA A 23 -10.05 -5.81 0.98
CA ALA A 23 -9.21 -5.08 1.92
C ALA A 23 -9.98 -3.98 2.66
N ASN A 24 -10.78 -3.18 1.94
CA ASN A 24 -11.61 -2.14 2.53
C ASN A 24 -12.64 -2.70 3.53
N ARG A 25 -13.29 -3.82 3.20
CA ARG A 25 -14.22 -4.50 4.11
C ARG A 25 -13.51 -5.01 5.36
N ALA A 26 -12.33 -5.59 5.21
CA ALA A 26 -11.52 -6.06 6.33
C ALA A 26 -11.06 -4.90 7.24
N ARG A 27 -10.59 -3.80 6.65
CA ARG A 27 -10.21 -2.57 7.36
C ARG A 27 -11.34 -2.03 8.22
N ARG A 28 -12.56 -1.92 7.67
CA ARG A 28 -13.74 -1.46 8.41
C ARG A 28 -14.09 -2.35 9.60
N LYS A 29 -13.73 -3.63 9.55
CA LYS A 29 -13.93 -4.59 10.64
C LYS A 29 -12.77 -4.63 11.64
N GLY A 30 -11.70 -3.88 11.40
CA GLY A 30 -10.46 -3.96 12.21
C GLY A 30 -9.65 -5.24 11.96
N ASP A 31 -9.98 -6.02 10.93
CA ASP A 31 -9.27 -7.26 10.61
C ASP A 31 -8.04 -6.95 9.76
N HIS A 32 -6.98 -6.49 10.44
CA HIS A 32 -5.75 -6.06 9.79
C HIS A 32 -5.03 -7.19 9.05
N ARG A 33 -5.18 -8.44 9.50
CA ARG A 33 -4.60 -9.62 8.83
C ARG A 33 -5.26 -9.86 7.47
N ARG A 34 -6.60 -9.86 7.41
CA ARG A 34 -7.32 -10.00 6.14
C ARG A 34 -7.10 -8.78 5.23
N GLU A 35 -7.00 -7.58 5.81
CA GLU A 35 -6.65 -6.36 5.07
C GLU A 35 -5.30 -6.51 4.36
N SER A 36 -4.24 -6.85 5.10
CA SER A 36 -2.89 -6.99 4.52
C SER A 36 -2.82 -8.10 3.47
N ASN A 37 -3.53 -9.23 3.68
CA ASN A 37 -3.53 -10.33 2.71
C ASN A 37 -4.23 -9.94 1.41
N ALA A 38 -5.36 -9.24 1.50
CA ALA A 38 -6.07 -8.76 0.32
C ALA A 38 -5.27 -7.70 -0.45
N LEU A 39 -4.55 -6.82 0.27
CA LEU A 39 -3.65 -5.84 -0.36
C LEU A 39 -2.42 -6.49 -1.00
N ARG A 40 -1.81 -7.52 -0.38
CA ARG A 40 -0.72 -8.28 -1.01
C ARG A 40 -1.16 -8.89 -2.34
N LEU A 41 -2.37 -9.46 -2.35
CA LEU A 41 -2.96 -10.01 -3.57
C LEU A 41 -3.22 -8.93 -4.64
N ALA A 42 -3.64 -7.72 -4.24
CA ALA A 42 -3.78 -6.61 -5.18
C ALA A 42 -2.41 -6.18 -5.75
N CYS A 43 -1.38 -6.06 -4.90
CA CYS A 43 -0.02 -5.74 -5.32
C CYS A 43 0.58 -6.80 -6.26
N SER A 44 0.27 -8.09 -6.07
CA SER A 44 0.77 -9.13 -6.97
C SER A 44 0.07 -9.14 -8.34
N MET A 45 -1.09 -8.49 -8.46
CA MET A 45 -1.76 -8.31 -9.75
C MET A 45 -1.33 -7.00 -10.43
N GLU A 46 -1.09 -5.94 -9.66
CA GLU A 46 -0.66 -4.63 -10.13
C GLU A 46 0.62 -4.21 -9.40
N GLU A 47 1.73 -4.77 -9.85
CA GLU A 47 3.04 -4.60 -9.20
C GLU A 47 3.55 -3.15 -9.27
N PHE A 48 3.12 -2.38 -10.27
CA PHE A 48 3.60 -1.02 -10.51
C PHE A 48 2.73 0.08 -9.87
N ASP A 49 1.69 -0.27 -9.11
CA ASP A 49 0.84 0.72 -8.43
C ASP A 49 1.39 1.10 -7.05
N ALA A 50 2.10 2.23 -6.99
CA ALA A 50 2.66 2.77 -5.75
C ALA A 50 1.61 3.06 -4.66
N VAL A 51 0.34 3.29 -5.03
CA VAL A 51 -0.74 3.53 -4.06
C VAL A 51 -1.07 2.24 -3.32
N LEU A 52 -1.15 1.10 -4.03
CA LEU A 52 -1.40 -0.20 -3.41
C LEU A 52 -0.30 -0.56 -2.41
N TRP A 53 0.96 -0.37 -2.79
CA TRP A 53 2.11 -0.59 -1.90
C TRP A 53 2.11 0.30 -0.66
N THR A 54 1.71 1.58 -0.82
CA THR A 54 1.56 2.48 0.34
C THR A 54 0.46 2.01 1.29
N ARG A 55 -0.68 1.58 0.74
CA ARG A 55 -1.79 1.07 1.53
C ARG A 55 -1.43 -0.23 2.25
N LEU A 56 -0.65 -1.10 1.60
CA LEU A 56 -0.13 -2.32 2.21
C LEU A 56 0.78 -1.98 3.41
N GLY A 57 1.70 -1.03 3.25
CA GLY A 57 2.56 -0.56 4.35
C GLY A 57 1.74 -0.05 5.54
N ASP A 58 0.75 0.80 5.29
CA ASP A 58 -0.18 1.32 6.31
C ASP A 58 -0.96 0.20 7.04
N ALA A 59 -1.46 -0.81 6.31
CA ALA A 59 -2.14 -1.96 6.91
C ALA A 59 -1.19 -2.82 7.78
N LEU A 60 0.08 -2.95 7.37
CA LEU A 60 1.10 -3.70 8.09
C LEU A 60 1.54 -2.97 9.37
N LEU A 61 1.64 -1.63 9.36
CA LEU A 61 1.91 -0.84 10.56
C LEU A 61 0.81 -1.01 11.61
N ARG A 62 -0.45 -0.96 11.21
CA ARG A 62 -1.59 -1.26 12.10
C ARG A 62 -1.56 -2.68 12.68
N SER A 63 -0.90 -3.60 12.00
CA SER A 63 -0.71 -4.98 12.45
C SER A 63 0.56 -5.18 13.28
N SER A 64 1.27 -4.10 13.66
CA SER A 64 2.58 -4.13 14.32
C SER A 64 3.68 -4.85 13.53
N LYS A 65 3.51 -5.03 12.22
CA LYS A 65 4.50 -5.65 11.32
C LYS A 65 5.39 -4.59 10.69
N GLN A 66 6.18 -3.90 11.52
CA GLN A 66 6.98 -2.75 11.10
C GLN A 66 7.97 -3.09 9.99
N HIS A 67 8.66 -4.23 10.07
CA HIS A 67 9.63 -4.63 9.04
C HIS A 67 8.98 -4.80 7.66
N ASP A 68 7.90 -5.58 7.57
CA ASP A 68 7.14 -5.77 6.32
C ASP A 68 6.58 -4.44 5.80
N ALA A 69 6.15 -3.56 6.70
CA ALA A 69 5.64 -2.25 6.33
C ALA A 69 6.71 -1.37 5.67
N LEU A 70 7.93 -1.35 6.23
CA LEU A 70 9.07 -0.64 5.66
C LEU A 70 9.40 -1.15 4.26
N GLN A 71 9.39 -2.48 4.05
CA GLN A 71 9.62 -3.05 2.71
C GLN A 71 8.57 -2.59 1.70
N ALA A 72 7.28 -2.62 2.08
CA ALA A 72 6.20 -2.16 1.21
C ALA A 72 6.31 -0.66 0.89
N LEU A 73 6.64 0.17 1.88
CA LEU A 73 6.81 1.62 1.68
C LEU A 73 8.05 1.96 0.84
N ARG A 74 9.16 1.23 1.01
CA ARG A 74 10.35 1.39 0.17
C ARG A 74 10.06 1.04 -1.29
N HIS A 75 9.29 -0.02 -1.54
CA HIS A 75 8.84 -0.34 -2.88
C HIS A 75 7.94 0.75 -3.47
N ALA A 76 7.00 1.28 -2.68
CA ALA A 76 6.17 2.42 -3.08
C ALA A 76 6.98 3.68 -3.40
N LEU A 77 8.05 3.96 -2.63
CA LEU A 77 8.96 5.06 -2.86
C LEU A 77 9.69 4.91 -4.20
N TRP A 78 10.28 3.73 -4.45
CA TRP A 78 10.97 3.44 -5.70
C TRP A 78 10.08 3.65 -6.92
N LEU A 79 8.83 3.17 -6.87
CA LEU A 79 7.84 3.38 -7.94
C LEU A 79 7.53 4.86 -8.18
N ARG A 80 7.38 5.66 -7.11
CA ARG A 80 7.08 7.10 -7.20
C ARG A 80 8.24 7.91 -7.77
N GLU A 81 9.46 7.56 -7.37
CA GLU A 81 10.68 8.18 -7.91
C GLU A 81 10.81 7.86 -9.40
N ARG A 82 10.57 6.60 -9.79
CA ARG A 82 10.57 6.17 -11.19
C ARG A 82 9.48 6.85 -12.02
N SER A 83 8.31 7.13 -11.44
CA SER A 83 7.21 7.83 -12.13
C SER A 83 7.31 9.35 -12.05
N ASN A 84 8.38 9.90 -11.45
CA ASN A 84 8.56 11.33 -11.20
C ASN A 84 7.43 11.99 -10.38
N ASP A 85 6.79 11.22 -9.49
CA ASP A 85 5.79 11.72 -8.54
C ASP A 85 6.48 12.24 -7.28
N THR A 86 7.24 13.33 -7.46
CA THR A 86 8.09 13.93 -6.43
C THR A 86 7.34 14.27 -5.12
N PRO A 87 6.14 14.89 -5.15
CA PRO A 87 5.43 15.21 -3.92
C PRO A 87 5.10 13.97 -3.10
N ARG A 88 4.64 12.89 -3.75
CA ARG A 88 4.30 11.64 -3.07
C ARG A 88 5.54 10.88 -2.63
N ALA A 89 6.65 10.95 -3.37
CA ALA A 89 7.92 10.36 -2.96
C ALA A 89 8.44 10.98 -1.66
N ILE A 90 8.41 12.32 -1.54
CA ILE A 90 8.82 13.04 -0.32
C ILE A 90 7.98 12.58 0.89
N VAL A 91 6.66 12.46 0.73
CA VAL A 91 5.78 11.99 1.80
C VAL A 91 6.10 10.55 2.19
N THR A 92 6.28 9.64 1.23
CA THR A 92 6.64 8.25 1.53
C THR A 92 7.97 8.15 2.27
N ARG A 93 8.97 8.94 1.87
CA ARG A 93 10.27 8.98 2.53
C ARG A 93 10.16 9.40 3.99
N ARG A 94 9.41 10.47 4.27
CA ARG A 94 9.16 10.92 5.65
C ARG A 94 8.45 9.87 6.50
N LEU A 95 7.53 9.10 5.92
CA LEU A 95 6.87 7.99 6.62
C LEU A 95 7.88 6.90 7.00
N ILE A 96 8.78 6.52 6.08
CA ILE A 96 9.84 5.55 6.33
C ILE A 96 10.74 6.02 7.47
N GLU A 97 11.25 7.25 7.39
CA GLU A 97 12.12 7.85 8.40
C GLU A 97 11.44 7.87 9.79
N SER A 98 10.16 8.24 9.86
CA SER A 98 9.40 8.26 11.11
C SER A 98 9.26 6.88 11.75
N ILE A 99 9.05 5.82 10.95
CA ILE A 99 8.94 4.45 11.45
C ILE A 99 10.31 3.96 11.96
N GLU A 100 11.39 4.26 11.22
CA GLU A 100 12.75 3.88 11.60
C GLU A 100 13.16 4.56 12.91
N GLN A 101 12.91 5.86 13.06
CA GLN A 101 13.16 6.61 14.29
C GLN A 101 12.33 6.09 15.46
N GLY A 102 11.04 5.78 15.25
CA GLY A 102 10.19 5.18 16.28
C GLY A 102 10.68 3.81 16.74
N THR A 103 11.25 3.02 15.82
CA THR A 103 11.85 1.72 16.14
C THR A 103 13.12 1.88 16.98
N GLN A 104 13.97 2.85 16.65
CA GLN A 104 15.20 3.14 17.40
C GLN A 104 14.91 3.61 18.83
N LEU A 105 13.89 4.46 19.01
CA LEU A 105 13.47 4.93 20.34
C LEU A 105 12.90 3.79 21.20
N SER A 106 12.18 2.84 20.60
CA SER A 106 11.67 1.66 21.32
C SER A 106 12.76 0.65 21.70
N ALA A 107 13.89 0.62 20.99
CA ALA A 107 14.99 -0.30 21.26
C ALA A 107 16.00 0.24 22.30
N ALA A 108 15.95 1.54 22.59
CA ALA A 108 16.84 2.23 23.53
C ALA A 108 16.23 2.42 24.94
N ALA A 109 14.99 1.97 25.16
CA ALA A 109 14.26 2.01 26.42
C ALA A 109 14.20 0.61 27.06
#